data_AF-A0A962QSC4-F1
#
_entry.id   AF-A0A962QSC4-F1
#
_cell.length_a   1.000
_cell.length_b   1.000
_cell.length_c   1.000
_cell.angle_alpha   90.00
_cell.angle_beta   90.00
_cell.angle_gamma   90.00
#
_symmetry.space_group_name_H-M   'P 1'
#
loop_
_entity.id
_entity.type
_entity.pdbx_description
1 polymer ?
#
loop_
_entity_poly.entity_id
_entity_poly.type
_entity_poly.pdbx_seq_one_letter_code
_entity_poly.pdbx_strand_id
1 'polypeptide(L)'
;MVFAAMNYPAIRDATTRASMDVKPLKKRGPLHYVNTNRLLRNDSWEIQISKTGYINEAGRCLVMHTEFEGTPTVLVLLNSFGKLTPFGDANRVRKWIEKGIRNTPTKSAGSTTDGKKTG
;
A
#
# COMPACT_ATOMS: atom_id res chain seq x y z
N MET A 1 9.96 -4.57 11.08
CA MET A 1 8.58 -4.70 11.60
C MET A 1 7.58 -5.08 10.50
N VAL A 2 7.39 -4.27 9.44
CA VAL A 2 6.43 -4.57 8.35
C VAL A 2 6.73 -5.90 7.66
N PHE A 3 7.98 -6.12 7.21
CA PHE A 3 8.36 -7.38 6.58
C PHE A 3 8.20 -8.60 7.49
N ALA A 4 8.47 -8.45 8.79
CA ALA A 4 8.23 -9.53 9.75
C ALA A 4 6.73 -9.88 9.82
N ALA A 5 5.86 -8.87 9.87
CA ALA A 5 4.41 -9.06 9.90
C ALA A 5 3.86 -9.70 8.60
N MET A 6 4.51 -9.46 7.46
CA MET A 6 4.16 -10.12 6.18
C MET A 6 4.36 -11.63 6.21
N ASN A 7 5.24 -12.15 7.05
CA ASN A 7 5.47 -13.59 7.17
C ASN A 7 4.32 -14.34 7.88
N TYR A 8 3.32 -13.61 8.39
CA TYR A 8 2.16 -14.18 9.07
C TYR A 8 0.90 -14.02 8.21
N PRO A 9 0.38 -15.11 7.59
CA PRO A 9 -0.79 -15.05 6.71
C PRO A 9 -2.03 -14.43 7.38
N ALA A 10 -2.25 -14.74 8.66
CA ALA A 10 -3.37 -14.20 9.43
C ALA A 10 -3.31 -12.67 9.57
N ILE A 11 -2.11 -12.08 9.69
CA ILE A 11 -1.95 -10.62 9.75
C ILE A 11 -2.24 -10.00 8.39
N ARG A 12 -1.76 -10.62 7.31
CA ARG A 12 -2.04 -10.15 5.94
C ARG A 12 -3.54 -10.10 5.69
N ASP A 13 -4.22 -11.23 5.87
CA ASP A 13 -5.68 -11.34 5.69
C ASP A 13 -6.45 -10.35 6.57
N ALA A 14 -6.14 -10.27 7.86
CA ALA A 14 -6.82 -9.35 8.77
C ALA A 14 -6.62 -7.87 8.41
N THR A 15 -5.44 -7.48 7.92
CA THR A 15 -5.11 -6.08 7.63
C THR A 15 -5.57 -5.60 6.26
N THR A 16 -5.81 -6.50 5.31
CA THR A 16 -6.27 -6.16 3.95
C THR A 16 -7.77 -6.41 3.73
N ARG A 17 -8.43 -7.13 4.64
CA ARG A 17 -9.88 -7.31 4.61
C ARG A 17 -10.60 -5.96 4.73
N ALA A 18 -11.50 -5.66 3.79
CA ALA A 18 -12.22 -4.40 3.73
C ALA A 18 -13.27 -4.23 4.84
N SER A 19 -13.98 -5.30 5.18
CA SER A 19 -14.96 -5.36 6.27
C SER A 19 -15.16 -6.79 6.75
N MET A 20 -15.72 -6.93 7.96
CA MET A 20 -16.07 -8.22 8.54
C MET A 20 -17.25 -8.07 9.48
N ASP A 21 -18.25 -8.94 9.35
CA ASP A 21 -19.30 -9.08 10.36
C ASP A 21 -18.89 -10.14 11.38
N VAL A 22 -18.96 -9.78 12.66
CA VAL A 22 -18.63 -10.68 13.77
C VAL A 22 -19.86 -10.81 14.66
N LYS A 23 -20.23 -12.04 15.03
CA LYS A 23 -21.33 -12.31 15.97
C LYS A 23 -20.78 -12.85 17.29
N PRO A 24 -20.26 -11.98 18.19
CA PRO A 24 -19.64 -12.43 19.43
C PRO A 24 -20.65 -12.92 20.47
N LEU A 25 -21.92 -12.49 20.39
CA LEU A 25 -22.95 -12.79 21.39
C LEU A 25 -24.16 -13.45 20.72
N LYS A 26 -24.62 -14.58 21.27
CA LYS A 26 -25.75 -15.38 20.73
C LYS A 26 -27.07 -14.59 20.60
N LYS A 27 -27.29 -13.60 21.47
CA LYS A 27 -28.56 -12.84 21.56
C LYS A 27 -28.48 -11.41 21.00
N ARG A 28 -27.35 -11.00 20.41
CA ARG A 28 -27.21 -9.67 19.78
C ARG A 28 -26.94 -9.82 18.29
N GLY A 29 -27.28 -8.78 17.54
CA GLY A 29 -26.97 -8.69 16.12
C GLY A 29 -25.46 -8.71 15.82
N PRO A 30 -25.07 -8.91 14.54
CA PRO A 30 -23.67 -8.84 14.15
C PRO A 30 -23.08 -7.45 14.39
N LEU A 31 -21.81 -7.43 14.77
CA LEU A 31 -20.96 -6.24 14.78
C LEU A 31 -20.29 -6.10 13.42
N HIS A 32 -20.58 -5.01 12.73
CA HIS A 32 -19.95 -4.69 11.45
C HIS A 32 -18.64 -3.95 11.67
N TYR A 33 -17.52 -4.57 11.33
CA TYR A 33 -16.20 -3.95 11.35
C TYR A 33 -15.78 -3.54 9.95
N VAL A 34 -15.19 -2.37 9.86
CA VAL A 34 -14.70 -1.79 8.60
C VAL A 34 -13.24 -1.42 8.76
N ASN A 35 -12.43 -1.73 7.74
CA ASN A 35 -11.04 -1.36 7.73
C ASN A 35 -10.87 0.16 7.78
N THR A 36 -9.98 0.63 8.66
CA THR A 36 -9.70 2.05 8.82
C THR A 36 -8.89 2.63 7.67
N ASN A 37 -8.14 1.80 6.95
CA ASN A 37 -7.42 2.20 5.75
C ASN A 37 -8.38 2.28 4.56
N ARG A 38 -8.77 3.52 4.22
CA ARG A 38 -9.71 3.80 3.12
C ARG A 38 -9.14 3.45 1.74
N LEU A 39 -7.82 3.35 1.61
CA LEU A 39 -7.16 3.05 0.34
C LEU A 39 -7.42 1.61 -0.13
N LEU A 40 -7.79 0.69 0.77
CA LEU A 40 -8.19 -0.67 0.41
C LEU A 40 -9.48 -0.75 -0.42
N ARG A 41 -10.24 0.36 -0.51
CA ARG A 41 -11.45 0.46 -1.35
C ARG A 41 -11.16 1.06 -2.72
N ASN A 42 -9.91 1.38 -3.00
CA ASN A 42 -9.49 1.97 -4.26
C ASN A 42 -8.70 0.92 -5.02
N ASP A 43 -9.26 0.42 -6.11
CA ASP A 43 -8.68 -0.65 -6.93
C ASP A 43 -7.34 -0.27 -7.57
N SER A 44 -7.00 1.02 -7.60
CA SER A 44 -5.66 1.43 -8.02
C SER A 44 -4.58 0.98 -7.03
N TRP A 45 -4.91 0.75 -5.76
CA TRP A 45 -3.95 0.40 -4.70
C TRP A 45 -3.89 -1.09 -4.46
N GLU A 46 -2.72 -1.70 -4.68
CA GLU A 46 -2.44 -3.06 -4.25
C GLU A 46 -1.72 -3.04 -2.89
N ILE A 47 -2.45 -3.27 -1.81
CA ILE A 47 -1.92 -3.21 -0.44
C ILE A 47 -1.83 -4.63 0.13
N GLN A 48 -0.62 -5.10 0.43
CA GLN A 48 -0.41 -6.46 0.96
C GLN A 48 -0.45 -6.53 2.50
N ILE A 49 -0.18 -5.41 3.18
CA ILE A 49 -0.34 -5.26 4.64
C ILE A 49 -0.47 -3.77 4.98
N SER A 50 -1.30 -3.43 5.97
CA SER A 50 -1.40 -2.03 6.42
C SER A 50 -1.82 -1.84 7.87
N LYS A 51 -1.52 -0.67 8.41
CA LYS A 51 -2.03 -0.22 9.71
C LYS A 51 -2.18 1.30 9.73
N THR A 52 -3.25 1.78 10.36
CA THR A 52 -3.42 3.19 10.74
C THR A 52 -3.34 3.36 12.25
N GLY A 53 -2.83 4.49 12.72
CA GLY A 53 -2.78 4.87 14.13
C GLY A 53 -3.20 6.33 14.33
N TYR A 54 -3.69 6.66 15.52
CA TYR A 54 -3.94 8.03 15.94
C TYR A 54 -3.85 8.13 17.46
N ILE A 55 -3.07 9.10 17.92
CA ILE A 55 -3.10 9.64 19.29
C ILE A 55 -2.91 11.16 19.20
N ASN A 56 -3.24 11.90 20.26
CA ASN A 56 -3.20 13.36 20.23
C ASN A 56 -1.79 13.89 19.97
N GLU A 57 -0.78 13.26 20.56
CA GLU A 57 0.61 13.70 20.58
C GLU A 57 1.36 13.37 19.28
N ALA A 58 1.01 12.25 18.63
CA ALA A 58 1.68 11.76 17.43
C ALA A 58 0.88 12.01 16.13
N GLY A 59 -0.27 12.67 16.23
CA GLY A 59 -1.18 12.84 15.10
C GLY A 59 -1.62 11.50 14.50
N ARG A 60 -1.93 11.51 13.21
CA ARG A 60 -2.35 10.32 12.46
C ARG A 60 -1.16 9.69 11.76
N CYS A 61 -1.12 8.36 11.82
CA CYS A 61 -0.07 7.55 11.22
C CYS A 61 -0.68 6.54 10.25
N LEU A 62 0.06 6.25 9.17
CA LEU A 62 -0.25 5.20 8.20
C LEU A 62 1.04 4.48 7.86
N VAL A 63 1.01 3.15 7.92
CA VAL A 63 2.05 2.28 7.37
C VAL A 63 1.42 1.26 6.46
N MET A 64 2.03 1.00 5.31
CA MET A 64 1.60 -0.06 4.42
C MET A 64 2.74 -0.58 3.55
N HIS A 65 2.65 -1.85 3.17
CA HIS A 65 3.40 -2.40 2.06
C HIS A 65 2.46 -2.44 0.85
N THR A 66 2.95 -1.92 -0.27
CA THR A 66 2.20 -1.73 -1.52
C THR A 66 3.15 -1.94 -2.69
N GLU A 67 2.61 -2.04 -3.90
CA GLU A 67 3.39 -2.00 -5.12
C GLU A 67 3.16 -0.72 -5.92
N PHE A 68 4.22 -0.17 -6.52
CA PHE A 68 4.14 0.93 -7.49
C PHE A 68 4.89 0.50 -8.77
N GLU A 69 4.18 0.30 -9.88
CA GLU A 69 4.75 -0.07 -11.19
C GLU A 69 5.75 -1.24 -11.08
N GLY A 70 5.36 -2.36 -10.46
CA GLY A 70 6.25 -3.51 -10.28
C GLY A 70 7.27 -3.38 -9.15
N THR A 71 7.29 -2.25 -8.42
CA THR A 71 8.26 -1.99 -7.34
C THR A 71 7.61 -2.13 -5.95
N PRO A 72 7.90 -3.20 -5.20
CA PRO A 72 7.43 -3.36 -3.83
C PRO A 72 7.98 -2.25 -2.94
N THR A 73 7.08 -1.55 -2.24
CA THR A 73 7.41 -0.34 -1.47
C THR A 73 6.73 -0.37 -0.11
N VAL A 74 7.49 -0.07 0.94
CA VAL A 74 6.93 0.21 2.27
C VAL A 74 6.77 1.73 2.42
N LEU A 75 5.54 2.19 2.58
CA LEU A 75 5.23 3.59 2.87
C LEU A 75 4.93 3.78 4.36
N VAL A 76 5.60 4.74 5.00
CA VAL A 76 5.38 5.13 6.40
C VAL A 76 5.15 6.64 6.46
N LEU A 77 3.98 7.04 6.97
CA LEU A 77 3.58 8.43 7.16
C LEU A 77 3.24 8.63 8.64
N LEU A 78 3.84 9.63 9.27
CA LEU A 78 3.71 9.93 10.70
C LEU A 78 3.31 11.40 10.89
N ASN A 79 2.73 11.70 12.05
CA ASN A 79 2.43 13.07 12.48
C ASN A 79 1.55 13.88 11.52
N SER A 80 0.58 13.24 10.88
CA SER A 80 -0.40 13.97 10.06
C SER A 80 -1.54 14.52 10.92
N PHE A 81 -1.77 15.83 10.88
CA PHE A 81 -2.83 16.47 11.68
C PHE A 81 -4.26 16.18 11.18
N GLY A 82 -4.50 16.33 9.88
CA GLY A 82 -5.85 16.23 9.31
C GLY A 82 -6.35 14.80 9.17
N LYS A 83 -7.66 14.59 9.39
CA LYS A 83 -8.31 13.26 9.36
C LYS A 83 -7.98 12.43 8.11
N LEU A 84 -7.91 13.10 6.96
CA LEU A 84 -7.67 12.50 5.66
C LEU A 84 -6.25 12.71 5.14
N THR A 85 -5.42 13.46 5.89
CA THR A 85 -4.06 13.85 5.46
C THR A 85 -3.17 12.65 5.15
N PRO A 86 -3.09 11.58 5.97
CA PRO A 86 -2.27 10.41 5.62
C PRO A 86 -2.64 9.78 4.28
N PHE A 87 -3.93 9.76 3.93
CA PHE A 87 -4.38 9.18 2.65
C PHE A 87 -4.13 10.12 1.47
N GLY A 88 -4.31 11.44 1.69
CA GLY A 88 -3.95 12.45 0.70
C GLY A 88 -2.46 12.43 0.38
N ASP A 89 -1.63 12.37 1.42
CA ASP A 89 -0.16 12.29 1.31
C ASP A 89 0.26 11.00 0.62
N ALA A 90 -0.32 9.85 0.98
CA ALA A 90 -0.07 8.58 0.29
C ALA A 90 -0.36 8.67 -1.23
N ASN A 91 -1.48 9.28 -1.62
CA ASN A 91 -1.80 9.50 -3.04
C ASN A 91 -0.80 10.44 -3.74
N ARG A 92 -0.31 11.49 -3.04
CA ARG A 92 0.70 12.39 -3.61
C ARG A 92 2.05 11.69 -3.77
N VAL A 93 2.49 10.93 -2.76
CA VAL A 93 3.74 10.15 -2.80
C VAL A 93 3.70 9.13 -3.92
N ARG A 94 2.62 8.37 -4.05
CA ARG A 94 2.41 7.46 -5.17
C ARG A 94 2.60 8.14 -6.52
N LYS A 95 1.86 9.23 -6.76
CA LYS A 95 1.97 9.99 -8.03
C LYS A 95 3.38 10.49 -8.30
N TRP A 96 4.09 10.92 -7.25
CA TRP A 96 5.47 11.37 -7.35
C TRP A 96 6.42 10.21 -7.71
N ILE A 97 6.29 9.05 -7.05
CA ILE A 97 7.07 7.83 -7.33
C ILE A 97 6.81 7.34 -8.76
N GLU A 98 5.55 7.15 -9.14
CA GLU A 98 5.17 6.67 -10.48
C GLU A 98 5.69 7.61 -11.59
N LYS A 99 5.65 8.94 -11.35
CA LYS A 99 6.25 9.92 -12.27
C LYS A 99 7.77 9.76 -12.35
N GLY A 100 8.44 9.53 -11.23
CA GLY A 100 9.88 9.28 -11.18
C GLY A 100 10.30 8.00 -11.92
N ILE A 101 9.54 6.92 -11.74
CA ILE A 101 9.76 5.64 -12.44
C ILE A 101 9.65 5.84 -13.95
N ARG A 102 8.56 6.46 -14.44
CA ARG A 102 8.37 6.74 -15.87
C ARG A 102 9.46 7.62 -16.50
N ASN A 103 10.06 8.51 -15.71
CA ASN A 103 11.11 9.41 -16.17
C ASN A 103 12.51 8.78 -16.13
N THR A 104 12.67 7.58 -15.56
CA THR A 104 13.95 6.87 -15.56
C THR A 104 14.12 6.21 -16.93
N PRO A 105 15.15 6.57 -17.73
CA PRO A 105 15.36 5.92 -19.01
C PRO A 105 15.67 4.45 -18.77
N THR A 106 14.73 3.57 -19.14
CA THR A 106 14.98 2.14 -19.23
C THR A 106 16.17 1.97 -20.17
N LYS A 107 17.30 1.45 -19.69
CA LYS A 107 18.37 0.96 -20.57
C LYS A 107 17.73 -0.08 -21.48
N SER A 108 17.39 0.32 -22.71
CA SER A 108 17.05 -0.62 -23.76
C SER A 108 18.28 -1.50 -23.94
N ALA A 109 18.14 -2.78 -23.63
CA ALA A 109 19.09 -3.79 -24.07
C ALA A 109 19.09 -3.71 -25.61
N GLY A 110 20.14 -3.13 -26.18
CA GLY A 110 20.30 -3.04 -27.61
C GLY A 110 20.30 -4.45 -28.18
N SER A 111 19.31 -4.77 -29.01
CA SER A 111 19.41 -5.90 -29.92
C SER A 111 20.48 -5.54 -30.96
N THR A 112 21.71 -5.98 -30.71
CA THR A 112 22.75 -6.02 -31.74
C THR A 112 22.36 -7.08 -32.77
N THR A 113 21.56 -6.69 -33.76
CA THR A 113 21.61 -7.29 -35.09
C THR A 113 22.91 -6.84 -35.74
N ASP A 114 23.95 -7.67 -35.70
CA ASP A 114 25.11 -7.50 -36.59
C ASP A 114 25.02 -8.55 -37.71
N GLY A 115 24.32 -8.15 -38.77
CA GLY A 115 24.44 -8.75 -40.07
C GLY A 115 25.44 -7.95 -40.88
N LYS A 116 26.65 -8.49 -41.09
CA LYS A 116 27.58 -7.96 -42.09
C LYS A 116 28.11 -9.07 -42.99
N LYS A 117 27.55 -9.11 -44.20
CA LYS A 117 28.19 -9.63 -45.42
C LYS A 117 29.52 -8.90 -45.64
N THR A 118 30.57 -9.64 -46.01
CA THR A 118 31.48 -9.38 -47.17
C THR A 118 32.73 -10.25 -47.05
N GLY A 119 33.05 -11.00 -48.10
CA GLY A 119 34.24 -11.84 -48.26
C GLY A 119 33.99 -12.88 -49.32
#